data_AF-A0A2T0W3F2-F1
#
_entry.id   AF-A0A2T0W3F2-F1
#
_cell.length_a   1.000
_cell.length_b   1.000
_cell.length_c   1.000
_cell.angle_alpha   90.00
_cell.angle_beta   90.00
_cell.angle_gamma   90.00
#
_symmetry.space_group_name_H-M   'P 1'
#
loop_
_entity.id
_entity.type
_entity.pdbx_description
1 polymer ?
#
loop_
_entity_poly.entity_id
_entity_poly.type
_entity_poly.pdbx_seq_one_letter_code
_entity_poly.pdbx_strand_id
1 'polypeptide(L)'
;MIRVLCLAGGVAGAAGLSQFPEFSQQYLQRLGGQVDELSRQVKEFDTTALQEGLGREEMLEAMAAVPLMQGQEAMWRRTISRHTRLSDNLIALRDASPIERMLMPHRMTDTETFQAVWQDFIPAVPVSTAGAAAAGTGFVGGWAVLGAVLGMLTMPFRRARPKRKPARPAPALRVKADPPVRKPEPHVEQQSHIRPLAGAKR
;
A
#
# COMPACT_ATOMS: atom_id res chain seq x y z
N MET A 1 -9.47 5.82 9.53
CA MET A 1 -8.45 6.17 8.52
C MET A 1 -7.35 5.12 8.45
N ILE A 2 -6.66 4.79 9.55
CA ILE A 2 -5.59 3.77 9.57
C ILE A 2 -6.03 2.41 8.98
N ARG A 3 -7.19 1.86 9.40
CA ARG A 3 -7.68 0.58 8.86
C ARG A 3 -7.91 0.58 7.34
N VAL A 4 -8.39 1.69 6.80
CA VAL A 4 -8.61 1.84 5.35
C VAL A 4 -7.28 1.95 4.62
N LEU A 5 -6.31 2.67 5.18
CA LEU A 5 -4.95 2.75 4.62
C LEU A 5 -4.23 1.41 4.65
N CYS A 6 -4.32 0.65 5.76
CA CYS A 6 -3.76 -0.70 5.84
C CYS A 6 -4.39 -1.66 4.83
N LEU A 7 -5.71 -1.56 4.63
CA LEU A 7 -6.43 -2.42 3.69
C LEU A 7 -6.10 -2.04 2.24
N ALA A 8 -6.05 -0.74 1.93
CA ALA A 8 -5.61 -0.25 0.63
C ALA A 8 -4.15 -0.65 0.33
N GLY A 9 -3.25 -0.48 1.30
CA GLY A 9 -1.85 -0.91 1.19
C GLY A 9 -1.71 -2.42 1.02
N GLY A 10 -2.50 -3.22 1.75
CA GLY A 10 -2.50 -4.68 1.63
C GLY A 10 -2.99 -5.14 0.26
N VAL A 11 -4.06 -4.56 -0.27
CA VAL A 11 -4.58 -4.86 -1.61
C VAL A 11 -3.58 -4.44 -2.69
N ALA A 12 -3.00 -3.25 -2.59
CA ALA A 12 -1.98 -2.79 -3.54
C ALA A 12 -0.73 -3.68 -3.52
N GLY A 13 -0.25 -4.04 -2.32
CA GLY A 13 0.89 -4.93 -2.15
C GLY A 13 0.62 -6.33 -2.68
N ALA A 14 -0.54 -6.91 -2.38
CA ALA A 14 -0.94 -8.22 -2.90
C ALA A 14 -1.06 -8.21 -4.44
N ALA A 15 -1.70 -7.18 -5.00
CA ALA A 15 -1.85 -7.04 -6.45
C ALA A 15 -0.50 -6.85 -7.16
N GLY A 16 0.44 -6.13 -6.56
CA GLY A 16 1.80 -5.94 -7.10
C GLY A 16 2.63 -7.21 -7.03
N LEU A 17 2.67 -7.86 -5.87
CA LEU A 17 3.44 -9.10 -5.68
C LEU A 17 2.89 -10.26 -6.49
N SER A 18 1.57 -10.32 -6.74
CA SER A 18 0.96 -11.36 -7.58
C SER A 18 1.37 -11.26 -9.05
N GLN A 19 1.96 -10.14 -9.48
CA GLN A 19 2.46 -9.97 -10.85
C GLN A 19 3.85 -10.58 -11.07
N PHE A 20 4.60 -10.83 -9.99
CA PHE A 20 5.99 -11.27 -10.11
C PHE A 20 6.15 -12.58 -10.91
N PRO A 21 5.31 -13.62 -10.73
CA PRO A 21 5.44 -14.85 -11.51
C PRO A 21 5.34 -14.61 -13.01
N GLU A 22 4.40 -13.77 -13.46
CA GLU A 22 4.23 -13.42 -14.87
C GLU A 22 5.41 -12.61 -15.41
N PHE A 23 5.88 -11.61 -14.65
CA PHE A 23 7.08 -10.85 -15.01
C PHE A 23 8.29 -11.76 -15.16
N SER A 24 8.50 -12.65 -14.18
CA SER A 24 9.59 -13.63 -14.19
C SER A 24 9.49 -14.55 -15.41
N GLN A 25 8.28 -15.00 -15.75
CA GLN A 25 8.06 -15.87 -16.91
C GLN A 25 8.42 -15.17 -18.23
N GLN A 26 7.99 -13.92 -18.41
CA GLN A 26 8.33 -13.13 -19.60
C GLN A 26 9.84 -12.85 -19.68
N TYR A 27 10.49 -12.60 -18.54
CA TYR A 27 11.94 -12.47 -18.48
C TYR A 27 12.66 -13.75 -18.92
N LEU A 28 12.23 -14.92 -18.46
CA LEU A 28 12.82 -16.20 -18.89
C LEU A 28 12.65 -16.44 -20.39
N GLN A 29 11.50 -16.07 -20.96
CA GLN A 29 11.27 -16.21 -22.40
C GLN A 29 12.22 -15.32 -23.21
N ARG A 30 12.39 -14.05 -22.83
CA ARG A 30 13.32 -13.12 -23.51
C ARG A 30 14.78 -13.47 -23.29
N LEU A 31 15.14 -13.90 -22.10
CA LEU A 31 16.49 -14.41 -21.80
C LEU A 31 16.79 -15.65 -22.65
N GLY A 32 15.82 -16.55 -22.78
CA GLY A 32 15.91 -17.73 -23.65
C GLY A 32 16.21 -17.36 -25.10
N GLY A 33 15.41 -16.47 -25.69
CA GLY A 33 15.64 -16.02 -27.06
C GLY A 33 17.01 -15.35 -27.29
N GLN A 34 17.49 -14.57 -26.32
CA GLN A 34 18.82 -13.97 -26.39
C GLN A 34 19.94 -15.02 -26.30
N VAL A 35 19.79 -16.01 -25.41
CA VAL A 35 20.76 -17.11 -25.30
C VAL A 35 20.78 -17.93 -26.59
N ASP A 36 19.63 -18.21 -27.19
CA ASP A 36 19.54 -18.95 -28.46
C ASP A 36 20.24 -18.20 -29.60
N GLU A 37 20.03 -16.88 -29.68
CA GLU A 37 20.68 -16.02 -30.68
C GLU A 37 22.20 -15.93 -30.46
N LEU A 38 22.64 -15.73 -29.22
CA LEU A 38 24.07 -15.70 -28.89
C LEU A 38 24.73 -17.05 -29.16
N SER A 39 24.06 -18.16 -28.85
CA SER A 39 24.53 -19.51 -29.12
C SER A 39 24.74 -19.73 -30.63
N ARG A 40 23.80 -19.26 -31.45
CA ARG A 40 23.93 -19.28 -32.92
C ARG A 40 25.16 -18.51 -33.39
N GLN A 41 25.37 -17.29 -32.91
CA GLN A 41 26.53 -16.46 -33.29
C GLN A 41 27.86 -17.08 -32.86
N VAL A 42 27.93 -17.61 -31.63
CA VAL A 42 29.15 -18.27 -31.13
C VAL A 42 29.45 -19.55 -31.93
N LYS A 43 28.41 -20.33 -32.26
CA LYS A 43 28.57 -21.54 -33.09
C LYS A 43 29.05 -21.21 -34.51
N GLU A 44 28.55 -20.13 -35.09
CA GLU A 44 29.00 -19.67 -36.41
C GLU A 44 30.46 -19.24 -36.36
N PHE A 45 30.86 -18.46 -35.35
CA PHE A 45 32.26 -18.10 -35.11
C PHE A 45 33.17 -19.34 -34.97
N ASP A 46 32.76 -20.31 -34.16
CA ASP A 46 33.52 -21.56 -33.97
C ASP A 46 33.63 -22.35 -35.28
N THR A 47 32.57 -22.35 -36.08
CA THR A 47 32.56 -23.02 -37.39
C THR A 47 33.56 -22.36 -38.33
N THR A 48 33.60 -21.02 -38.37
CA THR A 48 34.60 -20.27 -39.14
C THR A 48 36.03 -20.55 -38.66
N ALA A 49 36.25 -20.56 -37.34
CA ALA A 49 37.57 -20.89 -36.79
C ALA A 49 38.02 -22.29 -37.24
N LEU A 50 37.14 -23.29 -37.14
CA LEU A 50 37.44 -24.66 -37.54
C LEU A 50 37.68 -24.81 -39.05
N GLN A 51 37.02 -24.01 -39.89
CA GLN A 51 37.28 -23.98 -41.34
C GLN A 51 38.68 -23.48 -41.66
N GLU A 52 39.21 -22.57 -40.84
CA GLU A 52 40.60 -22.09 -40.92
C GLU A 52 41.60 -23.00 -40.17
N GLY A 53 41.14 -24.13 -39.64
CA GLY A 53 41.96 -25.08 -38.87
C GLY A 53 42.34 -24.59 -37.48
N LEU A 54 41.64 -23.58 -36.96
CA LEU A 54 41.89 -22.97 -35.65
C LEU A 54 40.80 -23.36 -34.64
N GLY A 55 41.20 -23.45 -33.38
CA GLY A 55 40.27 -23.39 -32.25
C GLY A 55 39.76 -21.95 -32.02
N ARG A 56 38.69 -21.82 -31.25
CA ARG A 56 38.11 -20.51 -30.89
C ARG A 56 39.14 -19.53 -30.32
N GLU A 57 39.94 -19.98 -29.36
CA GLU A 57 40.92 -19.11 -28.69
C GLU A 57 42.06 -18.73 -29.63
N GLU A 58 42.53 -19.67 -30.46
CA GLU A 58 43.56 -19.42 -31.46
C GLU A 58 43.08 -18.40 -32.52
N MET A 59 41.82 -18.49 -32.95
CA MET A 59 41.20 -17.50 -33.83
C MET A 59 41.16 -16.11 -33.17
N LEU A 60 40.78 -16.03 -31.89
CA LEU A 60 40.77 -14.75 -31.15
C LEU A 60 42.19 -14.17 -30.99
N GLU A 61 43.19 -15.00 -30.70
CA GLU A 61 44.59 -14.58 -30.62
C GLU A 61 45.11 -14.10 -31.97
N ALA A 62 44.79 -14.81 -33.06
CA ALA A 62 45.14 -14.40 -34.42
C ALA A 62 44.48 -13.06 -34.80
N MET A 63 43.21 -12.86 -34.42
CA MET A 63 42.53 -11.57 -34.59
C MET A 63 43.17 -10.46 -33.77
N ALA A 64 43.60 -10.72 -32.53
CA ALA A 64 44.26 -9.74 -31.68
C ALA A 64 45.62 -9.27 -32.26
N ALA A 65 46.32 -10.17 -32.97
CA ALA A 65 47.59 -9.86 -33.62
C ALA A 65 47.46 -8.90 -34.80
N VAL A 66 46.27 -8.77 -35.39
CA VAL A 66 45.99 -7.85 -36.51
C VAL A 66 45.38 -6.54 -35.98
N PRO A 67 46.06 -5.38 -36.09
CA PRO A 67 45.57 -4.13 -35.48
C PRO A 67 44.15 -3.71 -35.89
N LEU A 68 43.77 -3.96 -37.15
CA LEU A 68 42.42 -3.66 -37.66
C LEU A 68 41.32 -4.54 -37.02
N MET A 69 41.68 -5.73 -36.52
CA MET A 69 40.74 -6.71 -35.97
C MET A 69 40.61 -6.65 -34.45
N GLN A 70 41.45 -5.89 -33.74
CA GLN A 70 41.40 -5.78 -32.27
C GLN A 70 40.02 -5.35 -31.73
N GLY A 71 39.32 -4.47 -32.45
CA GLY A 71 37.96 -4.08 -32.07
C GLY A 71 36.95 -5.23 -32.18
N GLN A 72 37.07 -6.06 -33.22
CA GLN A 72 36.21 -7.22 -33.43
C GLN A 72 36.54 -8.35 -32.45
N GLU A 73 37.82 -8.57 -32.17
CA GLU A 73 38.27 -9.53 -31.17
C GLU A 73 37.68 -9.20 -29.79
N ALA A 74 37.78 -7.94 -29.36
CA ALA A 74 37.27 -7.51 -28.07
C ALA A 74 35.73 -7.61 -28.02
N MET A 75 35.06 -7.38 -29.14
CA MET A 75 33.62 -7.61 -29.30
C MET A 75 33.28 -9.10 -29.12
N TRP A 76 33.95 -10.01 -29.84
CA TRP A 76 33.69 -11.44 -29.74
C TRP A 76 33.94 -11.99 -28.34
N ARG A 77 35.01 -11.55 -27.66
CA ARG A 77 35.24 -11.90 -26.25
C ARG A 77 34.08 -11.48 -25.34
N ARG A 78 33.55 -10.27 -25.53
CA ARG A 78 32.36 -9.79 -24.79
C ARG A 78 31.12 -10.64 -25.12
N THR A 79 30.90 -10.95 -26.39
CA THR A 79 29.78 -11.80 -26.85
C THR A 79 29.84 -13.20 -26.24
N ILE A 80 31.00 -13.85 -26.28
CA ILE A 80 31.21 -15.20 -25.72
C ILE A 80 31.05 -15.19 -24.19
N SER A 81 31.65 -14.21 -23.50
CA SER A 81 31.51 -14.05 -22.05
C SER A 81 30.05 -13.79 -21.63
N ARG A 82 29.33 -12.94 -22.39
CA ARG A 82 27.91 -12.69 -22.18
C ARG A 82 27.08 -13.95 -22.40
N HIS A 83 27.33 -14.70 -23.48
CA HIS A 83 26.66 -15.97 -23.76
C HIS A 83 26.80 -16.94 -22.58
N THR A 84 28.02 -17.19 -22.09
CA THR A 84 28.24 -18.09 -20.95
C THR A 84 27.44 -17.65 -19.72
N ARG A 85 27.54 -16.37 -19.34
CA ARG A 85 26.83 -15.83 -18.17
C ARG A 85 25.31 -15.95 -18.30
N LEU A 86 24.75 -15.64 -19.47
CA LEU A 86 23.31 -15.68 -19.69
C LEU A 86 22.79 -17.12 -19.77
N SER A 87 23.54 -18.03 -20.38
CA SER A 87 23.23 -19.47 -20.40
C SER A 87 23.17 -20.05 -18.98
N ASP A 88 24.17 -19.75 -18.14
CA ASP A 88 24.20 -20.20 -16.74
C ASP A 88 23.03 -19.63 -15.93
N ASN A 89 22.70 -18.36 -16.15
CA ASN A 89 21.55 -17.73 -15.51
C ASN A 89 20.23 -18.35 -15.97
N LEU A 90 20.08 -18.65 -17.27
CA LEU A 90 18.89 -19.25 -17.84
C LEU A 90 18.65 -20.65 -17.27
N ILE A 91 19.69 -21.48 -17.14
CA ILE A 91 19.60 -22.81 -16.53
C ILE A 91 19.12 -22.68 -15.08
N ALA A 92 19.82 -21.88 -14.26
CA ALA A 92 19.48 -21.70 -12.85
C ALA A 92 18.05 -21.14 -12.65
N LEU A 93 17.62 -20.21 -13.50
CA LEU A 93 16.28 -19.63 -13.44
C LEU A 93 15.19 -20.60 -13.91
N ARG A 94 15.46 -21.45 -14.91
CA ARG A 94 14.51 -22.47 -15.37
C ARG A 94 14.28 -23.55 -14.31
N ASP A 95 15.33 -23.96 -13.62
CA ASP A 95 15.27 -24.97 -12.55
C ASP A 95 14.59 -24.44 -11.28
N ALA A 96 14.62 -23.13 -11.04
CA ALA A 96 13.97 -22.50 -9.92
C ALA A 96 12.44 -22.37 -10.11
N SER A 97 11.70 -22.63 -9.04
CA SER A 97 10.26 -22.31 -8.94
C SER A 97 10.01 -20.80 -8.96
N PRO A 98 8.78 -20.34 -9.27
CA PRO A 98 8.47 -18.90 -9.29
C PRO A 98 8.80 -18.16 -7.99
N ILE A 99 8.66 -18.82 -6.84
CA ILE A 99 8.99 -18.23 -5.54
C ILE A 99 10.50 -18.17 -5.34
N GLU A 100 11.24 -19.23 -5.69
CA GLU A 100 12.72 -19.23 -5.57
C GLU A 100 13.36 -18.16 -6.45
N ARG A 101 12.81 -17.89 -7.64
CA ARG A 101 13.28 -16.83 -8.53
C ARG A 101 13.23 -15.44 -7.87
N MET A 102 12.29 -15.19 -6.95
CA MET A 102 12.25 -13.93 -6.18
C MET A 102 13.52 -13.72 -5.35
N LEU A 103 14.17 -14.80 -4.93
CA LEU A 103 15.40 -14.80 -4.14
C LEU A 103 16.66 -14.78 -5.01
N MET A 104 16.52 -14.74 -6.34
CA MET A 104 17.62 -14.79 -7.31
C MET A 104 17.76 -13.49 -8.14
N PRO A 105 17.67 -12.27 -7.56
CA PRO A 105 17.76 -11.04 -8.34
C PRO A 105 19.12 -10.86 -9.04
N HIS A 106 20.17 -11.44 -8.46
CA HIS A 106 21.53 -11.45 -9.03
C HIS A 106 21.65 -12.24 -10.35
N ARG A 107 20.67 -13.10 -10.66
CA ARG A 107 20.58 -13.82 -11.95
C ARG A 107 19.75 -13.07 -12.99
N MET A 108 19.02 -12.02 -12.58
CA MET A 108 18.17 -11.19 -13.42
C MET A 108 18.78 -9.80 -13.67
N THR A 109 20.11 -9.72 -13.77
CA THR A 109 20.85 -8.45 -13.84
C THR A 109 21.12 -7.95 -15.26
N ASP A 110 20.76 -8.72 -16.30
CA ASP A 110 20.95 -8.27 -17.67
C ASP A 110 20.01 -7.10 -17.95
N THR A 111 20.59 -5.89 -17.96
CA THR A 111 19.82 -4.64 -17.98
C THR A 111 19.03 -4.49 -19.27
N GLU A 112 19.58 -4.96 -20.39
CA GLU A 112 18.90 -4.94 -21.69
C GLU A 112 17.66 -5.84 -21.66
N THR A 113 17.80 -7.09 -21.20
CA THR A 113 16.67 -8.02 -21.02
C THR A 113 15.63 -7.41 -20.09
N PHE A 114 16.07 -6.91 -18.92
CA PHE A 114 15.16 -6.38 -17.91
C PHE A 114 14.38 -5.17 -18.43
N GLN A 115 15.04 -4.22 -19.09
CA GLN A 115 14.40 -3.05 -19.68
C GLN A 115 13.41 -3.45 -20.78
N ALA A 116 13.76 -4.41 -21.63
CA ALA A 116 12.87 -4.89 -22.68
C ALA A 116 11.61 -5.57 -22.10
N VAL A 117 11.75 -6.36 -21.03
CA VAL A 117 10.58 -6.92 -20.32
C VAL A 117 9.77 -5.78 -19.69
N TRP A 118 10.42 -4.84 -19.02
CA TRP A 118 9.74 -3.75 -18.33
C TRP A 118 8.91 -2.85 -19.26
N GLN A 119 9.39 -2.60 -20.48
CA GLN A 119 8.67 -1.82 -21.48
C GLN A 119 7.43 -2.52 -22.02
N ASP A 120 7.50 -3.84 -22.19
CA ASP A 120 6.42 -4.64 -22.77
C ASP A 120 5.50 -5.28 -21.71
N PHE A 121 5.86 -5.18 -20.43
CA PHE A 121 5.10 -5.77 -19.33
C PHE A 121 3.76 -5.05 -19.15
N ILE A 122 2.67 -5.77 -19.41
CA ILE A 122 1.31 -5.32 -19.14
C ILE A 122 0.87 -5.95 -17.81
N PRO A 123 0.65 -5.16 -16.73
CA PRO A 123 0.15 -5.70 -15.47
C PRO A 123 -1.22 -6.37 -15.67
N ALA A 124 -1.44 -7.51 -15.02
CA ALA A 124 -2.71 -8.24 -15.10
C ALA A 124 -3.88 -7.48 -14.46
N VAL A 125 -3.59 -6.44 -13.68
CA VAL A 125 -4.57 -5.46 -13.20
C VAL A 125 -4.63 -4.31 -14.20
N PRO A 126 -5.81 -3.96 -14.75
CA PRO A 126 -5.93 -2.90 -15.74
C PRO A 126 -5.65 -1.54 -15.10
N VAL A 127 -4.38 -1.12 -15.13
CA VAL A 127 -3.92 0.21 -14.72
C VAL A 127 -4.14 1.28 -15.81
N SER A 128 -4.97 0.97 -16.82
CA SER A 128 -5.37 1.93 -17.85
C SER A 128 -6.38 2.94 -17.31
N THR A 129 -6.50 4.10 -17.97
CA THR A 129 -7.52 5.12 -17.64
C THR A 129 -8.94 4.54 -17.72
N ALA A 130 -9.19 3.70 -18.72
CA ALA A 130 -10.45 2.95 -18.85
C ALA A 130 -10.64 1.94 -17.70
N GLY A 131 -9.57 1.23 -17.32
CA GLY A 131 -9.57 0.31 -16.16
C GLY A 131 -9.88 1.01 -14.85
N ALA A 132 -9.29 2.19 -14.62
CA ALA A 132 -9.55 3.03 -13.46
C ALA A 132 -10.99 3.55 -13.43
N ALA A 133 -11.52 4.00 -14.57
CA ALA A 133 -12.91 4.46 -14.68
C ALA A 133 -13.91 3.32 -14.45
N ALA A 134 -13.67 2.16 -15.03
CA ALA A 134 -14.49 0.96 -14.83
C ALA A 134 -14.43 0.47 -13.38
N ALA A 135 -13.23 0.41 -12.78
CA ALA A 135 -13.05 0.05 -11.37
C ALA A 135 -13.75 1.04 -10.44
N GLY A 136 -13.63 2.34 -10.69
CA GLY A 136 -14.33 3.39 -9.94
C GLY A 136 -15.85 3.24 -10.05
N THR A 137 -16.37 3.01 -11.25
CA THR A 137 -17.81 2.84 -11.50
C THR A 137 -18.34 1.58 -10.82
N GLY A 138 -17.64 0.45 -10.97
CA GLY A 138 -17.98 -0.81 -10.30
C GLY A 138 -17.94 -0.70 -8.78
N PHE A 139 -16.96 0.02 -8.22
CA PHE A 139 -16.90 0.28 -6.78
C PHE A 139 -18.10 1.09 -6.29
N VAL A 140 -18.43 2.19 -6.96
CA VAL A 140 -19.58 3.04 -6.59
C VAL A 140 -20.89 2.26 -6.71
N GLY A 141 -21.09 1.55 -7.83
CA GLY A 141 -22.28 0.73 -8.06
C GLY A 141 -22.42 -0.40 -7.03
N GLY A 142 -21.34 -1.14 -6.80
CA GLY A 142 -21.29 -2.22 -5.82
C GLY A 142 -21.55 -1.72 -4.39
N TRP A 143 -20.95 -0.59 -4.01
CA TRP A 143 -21.21 0.04 -2.71
C TRP A 143 -22.67 0.42 -2.54
N ALA A 144 -23.29 1.05 -3.56
CA ALA A 144 -24.68 1.45 -3.53
C ALA A 144 -25.62 0.24 -3.38
N VAL A 145 -25.38 -0.83 -4.15
CA VAL A 145 -26.17 -2.06 -4.10
C VAL A 145 -26.02 -2.75 -2.74
N LEU A 146 -24.78 -2.94 -2.26
CA LEU A 146 -24.53 -3.58 -0.98
C LEU A 146 -25.14 -2.77 0.18
N GLY A 147 -25.03 -1.44 0.12
CA GLY A 147 -25.66 -0.53 1.08
C GLY A 147 -27.19 -0.62 1.07
N ALA A 148 -27.81 -0.73 -0.11
CA ALA A 148 -29.25 -0.94 -0.24
C ALA A 148 -29.69 -2.29 0.33
N VAL A 149 -28.97 -3.38 0.00
CA VAL A 149 -29.26 -4.74 0.50
C VAL A 149 -29.12 -4.80 2.02
N LEU A 150 -27.99 -4.36 2.57
CA LEU A 150 -27.77 -4.31 4.02
C LEU A 150 -28.76 -3.37 4.71
N GLY A 151 -29.10 -2.25 4.07
CA GLY A 151 -30.12 -1.31 4.54
C GLY A 151 -31.48 -2.00 4.67
N MET A 152 -31.88 -2.77 3.66
CA MET A 152 -33.14 -3.52 3.63
C MET A 152 -33.15 -4.66 4.66
N LEU A 153 -32.04 -5.40 4.79
CA LEU A 153 -31.89 -6.47 5.78
C LEU A 153 -31.88 -5.96 7.23
N THR A 154 -31.31 -4.78 7.48
CA THR A 154 -31.25 -4.17 8.82
C THR A 154 -32.47 -3.31 9.14
N MET A 155 -33.29 -2.97 8.16
CA MET A 155 -34.53 -2.20 8.29
C MET A 155 -35.49 -2.73 9.37
N PRO A 156 -35.79 -4.05 9.45
CA PRO A 156 -36.67 -4.58 10.50
C PRO A 156 -36.07 -4.45 11.90
N PHE A 157 -34.75 -4.58 12.05
CA PHE A 157 -34.06 -4.51 13.36
C PHE A 157 -33.80 -3.08 13.84
N ARG A 158 -33.71 -2.09 12.93
CA ARG A 158 -33.51 -0.67 13.28
C ARG A 158 -34.77 0.00 13.83
N ARG A 159 -35.94 -0.59 13.61
CA ARG A 159 -37.24 -0.08 14.12
C ARG A 159 -37.41 -0.21 15.64
N ALA A 160 -36.51 -0.92 16.33
CA ALA A 160 -36.56 -1.12 17.78
C ALA A 160 -35.66 -0.17 18.59
N ARG A 161 -35.30 1.03 18.08
CA ARG A 161 -34.80 2.10 18.95
C ARG A 161 -36.00 2.82 19.56
N PRO A 162 -36.32 2.62 20.85
CA PRO A 162 -37.41 3.36 21.47
C PRO A 162 -37.08 4.85 21.37
N LYS A 163 -38.03 5.64 20.86
CA LYS A 163 -37.99 7.09 20.97
C LYS A 163 -37.77 7.40 22.44
N ARG A 164 -36.58 7.89 22.81
CA ARG A 164 -36.32 8.40 24.15
C ARG A 164 -37.31 9.56 24.31
N LYS A 165 -38.38 9.34 25.08
CA LYS A 165 -39.42 10.35 25.32
C LYS A 165 -38.69 11.63 25.74
N PRO A 166 -39.02 12.82 25.19
CA PRO A 166 -38.49 14.06 25.73
C PRO A 166 -38.78 14.04 27.23
N ALA A 167 -37.76 14.24 28.05
CA ALA A 167 -37.92 14.28 29.49
C ALA A 167 -39.01 15.32 29.78
N ARG A 168 -40.06 14.89 30.49
CA ARG A 168 -41.09 15.80 31.00
C ARG A 168 -40.36 16.98 31.67
N PRO A 169 -40.74 18.24 31.40
CA PRO A 169 -40.19 19.34 32.19
C PRO A 169 -40.44 19.00 33.66
N ALA A 170 -39.39 19.08 34.48
CA ALA A 170 -39.47 18.81 35.90
C ALA A 170 -40.64 19.64 36.47
N PRO A 171 -41.47 19.07 37.37
CA PRO A 171 -42.51 19.86 38.02
C PRO A 171 -41.83 21.08 38.63
N ALA A 172 -42.35 22.27 38.34
CA ALA A 172 -41.87 23.50 38.96
C ALA A 172 -41.82 23.24 40.46
N LEU A 173 -40.61 23.32 41.04
CA LEU A 173 -40.44 23.23 42.47
C LEU A 173 -41.41 24.24 43.08
N ARG A 174 -42.40 23.77 43.84
CA ARG A 174 -43.22 24.65 44.67
C ARG A 174 -42.24 25.38 45.57
N VAL A 175 -41.92 26.62 45.24
CA VAL A 175 -41.29 27.56 46.16
C VAL A 175 -42.30 27.67 47.30
N LYS A 176 -41.98 27.00 48.41
CA LYS A 176 -42.75 27.12 49.65
C LYS A 176 -42.63 28.58 50.02
N ALA A 177 -43.75 29.30 50.07
CA ALA A 177 -43.74 30.70 50.51
C ALA A 177 -43.06 30.78 51.87
N ASP A 178 -42.05 31.65 51.99
CA ASP A 178 -41.40 31.88 53.28
C ASP A 178 -42.44 32.32 54.31
N PRO A 179 -42.41 31.77 55.54
CA PRO A 179 -43.36 32.16 56.57
C PRO A 179 -43.19 33.65 56.91
N PRO A 180 -44.27 34.39 57.14
CA PRO A 180 -44.20 35.84 57.37
C PRO A 180 -43.44 36.13 58.66
N VAL A 181 -42.30 36.81 58.53
CA VAL A 181 -41.52 37.33 59.66
C VAL A 181 -42.36 38.41 60.35
N ARG A 182 -42.90 38.10 61.54
CA ARG A 182 -43.56 39.09 62.41
C ARG A 182 -42.49 39.96 63.08
N LYS A 183 -42.64 41.29 62.97
CA LYS A 183 -41.84 42.26 63.73
C LYS A 183 -42.14 42.12 65.22
N PRO A 184 -41.14 42.17 66.11
CA PRO A 184 -41.36 42.13 67.56
C PRO A 184 -42.03 43.42 68.06
N GLU A 185 -43.09 43.28 68.84
CA GLU A 185 -43.77 44.39 69.53
C GLU A 185 -42.99 44.79 70.81
N PRO A 186 -42.89 46.09 71.13
CA PRO A 186 -42.22 46.55 72.33
C PRO A 186 -43.06 46.32 73.59
N HIS A 187 -42.49 45.62 74.57
CA HIS A 187 -43.06 45.50 75.91
C HIS A 187 -42.97 46.84 76.64
N VAL A 188 -44.13 47.46 76.91
CA VAL A 188 -44.26 48.56 77.88
C VAL A 188 -44.84 47.96 79.16
N GLU A 189 -43.96 47.58 80.07
CA GLU A 189 -44.33 47.20 81.44
C GLU A 189 -44.08 48.42 82.34
N GLN A 190 -45.15 49.16 82.63
CA GLN A 190 -45.15 50.21 83.64
C GLN A 190 -45.29 49.57 85.02
N GLN A 191 -44.18 49.46 85.76
CA GLN A 191 -44.23 49.38 87.22
C GLN A 191 -43.29 50.42 87.83
N SER A 192 -43.93 51.40 88.45
CA SER A 192 -43.37 52.54 89.16
C SER A 192 -43.02 52.16 90.59
N HIS A 193 -41.72 52.07 90.89
CA HIS A 193 -41.24 52.04 92.26
C HIS A 193 -39.98 52.90 92.38
N ILE A 194 -40.16 54.19 92.65
CA ILE A 194 -39.29 55.01 93.52
C ILE A 194 -40.08 56.30 93.82
N ARG A 195 -40.36 56.52 95.11
CA ARG A 195 -40.93 57.76 95.66
C ARG A 195 -39.81 58.78 95.93
N PRO A 196 -40.13 60.08 95.96
CA PRO A 196 -39.16 61.16 95.85
C PRO A 196 -38.38 61.37 97.14
N LEU A 197 -37.10 61.70 97.01
CA LEU A 197 -36.31 62.28 98.11
C LEU A 197 -36.19 63.79 97.88
N ALA A 198 -36.67 64.50 98.88
CA ALA A 198 -36.58 65.94 99.05
C ALA A 198 -35.13 66.38 99.29
N GLY A 199 -34.77 67.56 98.79
CA GLY A 199 -33.64 68.33 99.30
C GLY A 199 -32.80 69.06 98.26
N ALA A 200 -33.29 70.20 97.76
CA ALA A 200 -32.42 71.26 97.26
C ALA A 200 -33.11 72.63 97.42
N LYS A 201 -32.72 73.36 98.48
CA LYS A 201 -32.74 74.82 98.54
C LYS A 201 -31.31 75.26 98.85
N ARG A 202 -30.66 75.91 97.90
CA ARG A 202 -30.27 77.32 97.96
C ARG A 202 -29.84 77.79 96.59
#